data_AF-A0A530BQJ0-F1
#
_entry.id   AF-A0A530BQJ0-F1
#
_cell.length_a   1.000
_cell.length_b   1.000
_cell.length_c   1.000
_cell.angle_alpha   90.00
_cell.angle_beta   90.00
_cell.angle_gamma   90.00
#
_symmetry.space_group_name_H-M   'P 1'
#
loop_
_entity.id
_entity.type
_entity.pdbx_description
1 polymer ?
#
loop_
_entity_poly.entity_id
_entity_poly.type
_entity_poly.pdbx_seq_one_letter_code
_entity_poly.pdbx_strand_id
1 'polypeptide(L)'
;MRSGSRLIADRRANFAVMAALSAPVALALTAFAVDEGALFNERRAAQSIVDLAAITAAANINNAEKAVLTTLKDNGFNSVAVQKQGTTIEPTASKAVVQVVPGRYSGVSAIAAGSRFEAGKLPYNAVQVSLKKKGTLYFGAMMMKPPVIGTTATASAQAEAAFSVGSRLASLNGGVVNALLGGLLGTDISLSVMDYSALASADIDVLSFTDALATELRLTGVSYSDVLASKATVGQIATAMADVPGLDRTSKLALQTMAAGATNMVKIPLSHLIDLGSVGS
;
A
#
# COMPACT_ATOMS: atom_id res chain seq x y z
N MET A 1 0.74 -71.98 -41.12
CA MET A 1 -0.32 -71.09 -40.57
C MET A 1 -0.25 -70.99 -39.03
N ARG A 2 0.86 -70.50 -38.45
CA ARG A 2 1.05 -70.42 -36.98
C ARG A 2 1.21 -68.99 -36.41
N SER A 3 1.01 -67.95 -37.22
CA SER A 3 1.07 -66.55 -36.77
C SER A 3 -0.27 -65.96 -36.32
N GLY A 4 -1.42 -66.51 -36.75
CA GLY A 4 -2.73 -65.92 -36.49
C GLY A 4 -3.23 -66.08 -35.05
N SER A 5 -2.90 -67.18 -34.37
CA SER A 5 -3.38 -67.46 -33.01
C SER A 5 -2.71 -66.60 -31.94
N ARG A 6 -1.52 -66.03 -32.21
CA ARG A 6 -0.86 -65.08 -31.30
C ARG A 6 -1.54 -63.72 -31.30
N LEU A 7 -2.17 -63.30 -32.40
CA LEU A 7 -2.90 -62.02 -32.47
C LEU A 7 -4.21 -62.04 -31.66
N ILE A 8 -4.86 -63.20 -31.55
CA ILE A 8 -6.16 -63.36 -30.85
C ILE A 8 -5.97 -63.42 -29.32
N ALA A 9 -4.81 -63.89 -28.84
CA ALA A 9 -4.49 -63.93 -27.42
C ALA A 9 -3.83 -62.64 -26.88
N ASP A 10 -3.48 -61.70 -27.78
CA ASP A 10 -2.70 -60.52 -27.40
C ASP A 10 -3.60 -59.38 -26.88
N ARG A 11 -3.80 -59.35 -25.56
CA ARG A 11 -4.54 -58.27 -24.87
C ARG A 11 -3.90 -56.89 -25.06
N ARG A 12 -2.64 -56.81 -25.48
CA ARG A 12 -1.94 -55.53 -25.74
C ARG A 12 -2.54 -54.78 -26.93
N ALA A 13 -3.12 -55.50 -27.91
CA ALA A 13 -3.81 -54.88 -29.05
C ALA A 13 -5.03 -54.07 -28.60
N ASN A 14 -5.79 -54.55 -27.60
CA ASN A 14 -6.95 -53.83 -27.08
C ASN A 14 -6.54 -52.52 -26.37
N PHE A 15 -5.44 -52.55 -25.60
CA PHE A 15 -4.85 -51.32 -25.02
C PHE A 15 -4.33 -50.35 -26.08
N ALA A 16 -3.69 -50.86 -27.15
CA ALA A 16 -3.22 -50.02 -28.25
C ALA A 16 -4.36 -49.33 -28.99
N VAL A 17 -5.48 -50.03 -29.24
CA VAL A 17 -6.67 -49.45 -29.90
C VAL A 17 -7.35 -48.41 -29.00
N MET A 18 -7.52 -48.71 -27.70
CA MET A 18 -8.08 -47.75 -26.75
C MET A 18 -7.20 -46.51 -26.58
N ALA A 19 -5.88 -46.69 -26.53
CA ALA A 19 -4.93 -45.59 -26.50
C ALA A 19 -4.95 -44.78 -27.80
N ALA A 20 -5.01 -45.42 -28.97
CA ALA A 20 -5.07 -44.72 -30.26
C ALA A 20 -6.33 -43.88 -30.43
N LEU A 21 -7.47 -44.31 -29.86
CA LEU A 21 -8.72 -43.55 -29.88
C LEU A 21 -8.76 -42.41 -28.85
N SER A 22 -8.18 -42.62 -27.67
CA SER A 22 -8.20 -41.63 -26.57
C SER A 22 -7.08 -40.60 -26.62
N ALA A 23 -5.90 -40.97 -27.13
CA ALA A 23 -4.73 -40.09 -27.18
C ALA A 23 -4.96 -38.79 -27.96
N PRO A 24 -5.64 -38.77 -29.13
CA PRO A 24 -5.95 -37.52 -29.83
C PRO A 24 -6.82 -36.58 -28.99
N VAL A 25 -7.81 -37.12 -28.27
CA VAL A 25 -8.68 -36.34 -27.38
C VAL A 25 -7.88 -35.78 -26.20
N ALA A 26 -7.05 -36.62 -25.57
CA ALA A 26 -6.18 -36.19 -24.48
C ALA A 26 -5.22 -35.08 -24.93
N LEU A 27 -4.59 -35.24 -26.10
CA LEU A 27 -3.71 -34.23 -26.69
C LEU A 27 -4.45 -32.91 -26.96
N ALA A 28 -5.66 -32.97 -27.53
CA ALA A 28 -6.48 -31.77 -27.77
C ALA A 28 -6.82 -31.04 -26.46
N LEU A 29 -7.20 -31.77 -25.41
CA LEU A 29 -7.47 -31.19 -24.09
C LEU A 29 -6.21 -30.58 -23.45
N THR A 30 -5.06 -31.23 -23.57
CA THR A 30 -3.79 -30.67 -23.07
C THR A 30 -3.38 -29.41 -23.83
N ALA A 31 -3.54 -29.39 -25.15
CA ALA A 31 -3.26 -28.23 -25.98
C ALA A 31 -4.15 -27.04 -25.56
N PHE A 32 -5.44 -27.30 -25.34
CA PHE A 32 -6.38 -26.29 -24.83
C PHE A 32 -5.99 -25.79 -23.44
N ALA A 33 -5.63 -26.70 -22.52
CA ALA A 33 -5.22 -26.34 -21.17
C ALA A 33 -3.95 -25.49 -21.14
N VAL A 34 -2.98 -25.77 -22.01
CA VAL A 34 -1.74 -25.00 -22.12
C VAL A 34 -2.02 -23.58 -22.63
N ASP A 35 -2.86 -23.44 -23.66
CA ASP A 35 -3.22 -22.12 -24.19
C ASP A 35 -3.98 -21.27 -23.16
N GLU A 36 -4.96 -21.85 -22.47
CA GLU A 36 -5.70 -21.14 -21.43
C GLU A 36 -4.80 -20.74 -20.26
N GLY A 37 -3.89 -21.65 -19.85
CA GLY A 37 -2.88 -21.35 -18.83
C GLY A 37 -1.93 -20.23 -19.24
N ALA A 38 -1.50 -20.22 -20.51
CA ALA A 38 -0.66 -19.15 -21.06
C ALA A 38 -1.39 -17.80 -21.09
N LEU A 39 -2.64 -17.76 -21.54
CA LEU A 39 -3.46 -16.54 -21.56
C LEU A 39 -3.70 -15.99 -20.14
N PHE A 40 -3.95 -16.86 -19.17
CA PHE A 40 -4.11 -16.45 -17.78
C PHE A 40 -2.82 -15.85 -17.22
N ASN A 41 -1.67 -16.48 -17.47
CA ASN A 41 -0.38 -15.97 -17.06
C ASN A 41 -0.05 -14.62 -17.73
N GLU A 42 -0.34 -14.50 -19.03
CA GLU A 42 -0.15 -13.27 -19.80
C GLU A 42 -1.03 -12.13 -19.27
N ARG A 43 -2.29 -12.40 -18.93
CA ARG A 43 -3.18 -11.42 -18.29
C ARG A 43 -2.65 -10.98 -16.93
N ARG A 44 -2.16 -11.90 -16.10
CA ARG A 44 -1.64 -11.60 -14.77
C ARG A 44 -0.36 -10.76 -14.84
N ALA A 45 0.54 -11.08 -15.77
CA ALA A 45 1.73 -10.28 -16.04
C ALA A 45 1.36 -8.88 -16.54
N ALA A 46 0.41 -8.77 -17.47
CA ALA A 46 -0.08 -7.48 -17.96
C ALA A 46 -0.72 -6.65 -16.83
N GLN A 47 -1.51 -7.26 -15.95
CA GLN A 47 -2.13 -6.57 -14.81
C GLN A 47 -1.07 -5.97 -13.89
N SER A 48 -0.02 -6.73 -13.54
CA SER A 48 1.07 -6.22 -12.69
C SER A 48 1.75 -4.98 -13.29
N ILE A 49 1.92 -4.94 -14.61
CA ILE A 49 2.51 -3.80 -15.32
C ILE A 49 1.54 -2.61 -15.33
N VAL A 50 0.24 -2.86 -15.50
CA VAL A 50 -0.81 -1.83 -15.46
C VAL A 50 -0.97 -1.24 -14.06
N ASP A 51 -0.85 -2.06 -13.02
CA ASP A 51 -0.84 -1.59 -11.63
C ASP A 51 0.35 -0.65 -11.39
N LEU A 52 1.55 -1.03 -11.85
CA LEU A 52 2.73 -0.17 -11.78
C LEU A 52 2.52 1.14 -12.57
N ALA A 53 1.98 1.06 -13.79
CA ALA A 53 1.71 2.23 -14.62
C ALA A 53 0.66 3.17 -13.99
N ALA A 54 -0.34 2.63 -13.31
CA ALA A 54 -1.32 3.45 -12.58
C ALA A 54 -0.66 4.15 -11.38
N ILE A 55 0.16 3.46 -10.60
CA ILE A 55 0.89 4.04 -9.46
C ILE A 55 1.83 5.17 -9.94
N THR A 56 2.64 4.92 -10.97
CA THR A 56 3.56 5.94 -11.50
C THR A 56 2.83 7.14 -12.09
N ALA A 57 1.66 6.92 -12.70
CA ALA A 57 0.80 7.98 -13.21
C ALA A 57 0.13 8.79 -12.10
N ALA A 58 -0.36 8.15 -11.04
CA ALA A 58 -0.92 8.84 -9.88
C ALA A 58 0.16 9.70 -9.19
N ALA A 59 1.39 9.20 -9.07
CA ALA A 59 2.53 9.97 -8.56
C ALA A 59 2.93 11.15 -9.47
N ASN A 60 2.68 11.05 -10.78
CA ASN A 60 2.98 12.09 -11.77
C ASN A 60 1.71 12.64 -12.42
N ILE A 61 0.73 13.05 -11.61
CA ILE A 61 -0.64 13.30 -12.09
C ILE A 61 -0.75 14.36 -13.19
N ASN A 62 0.15 15.35 -13.19
CA ASN A 62 0.21 16.40 -14.23
C ASN A 62 0.74 15.89 -15.59
N ASN A 63 1.44 14.74 -15.60
CA ASN A 63 2.05 14.12 -16.78
C ASN A 63 1.67 12.62 -16.87
N ALA A 64 0.46 12.26 -16.42
CA ALA A 64 0.01 10.89 -16.25
C ALA A 64 0.17 10.03 -17.51
N GLU A 65 -0.24 10.53 -18.68
CA GLU A 65 -0.12 9.80 -19.95
C GLU A 65 1.34 9.45 -20.29
N LYS A 66 2.25 10.42 -20.11
CA LYS A 66 3.68 10.22 -20.38
C LYS A 66 4.27 9.20 -19.41
N ALA A 67 3.91 9.27 -18.14
CA ALA A 67 4.35 8.32 -17.13
C ALA A 67 3.91 6.89 -17.48
N VAL A 68 2.64 6.69 -17.87
CA VAL A 68 2.13 5.39 -18.32
C VAL A 68 2.90 4.87 -19.52
N LEU A 69 3.10 5.69 -20.56
CA LEU A 69 3.79 5.27 -21.77
C LEU A 69 5.25 4.88 -21.49
N THR A 70 5.95 5.63 -20.63
CA THR A 70 7.31 5.27 -20.19
C THR A 70 7.30 3.95 -19.43
N THR A 71 6.43 3.79 -18.43
CA THR A 71 6.34 2.54 -17.65
C THR A 71 6.02 1.33 -18.54
N LEU A 72 5.08 1.46 -19.48
CA LEU A 72 4.76 0.39 -20.42
C LEU A 72 5.96 0.04 -21.31
N LYS A 73 6.65 1.05 -21.85
CA LYS A 73 7.84 0.85 -22.69
C LYS A 73 8.97 0.15 -21.92
N ASP A 74 9.24 0.56 -20.68
CA ASP A 74 10.28 -0.03 -19.83
C ASP A 74 9.96 -1.48 -19.47
N ASN A 75 8.69 -1.88 -19.52
CA ASN A 75 8.22 -3.24 -19.29
C ASN A 75 7.92 -4.01 -20.61
N GLY A 76 8.54 -3.59 -21.72
CA GLY A 76 8.54 -4.35 -22.98
C GLY A 76 7.36 -4.06 -23.93
N PHE A 77 6.45 -3.14 -23.59
CA PHE A 77 5.41 -2.68 -24.51
C PHE A 77 5.93 -1.55 -25.40
N ASN A 78 6.73 -1.91 -26.41
CA ASN A 78 7.41 -0.96 -27.29
C ASN A 78 6.48 -0.23 -28.29
N SER A 79 5.29 -0.77 -28.54
CA SER A 79 4.32 -0.21 -29.48
C SER A 79 2.93 -0.19 -28.83
N VAL A 80 2.51 1.02 -28.42
CA VAL A 80 1.24 1.25 -27.73
C VAL A 80 0.50 2.40 -28.43
N ALA A 81 -0.79 2.21 -28.70
CA ALA A 81 -1.69 3.28 -29.11
C ALA A 81 -2.40 3.85 -27.89
N VAL A 82 -2.43 5.17 -27.74
CA VAL A 82 -3.23 5.83 -26.71
C VAL A 82 -4.64 6.03 -27.23
N GLN A 83 -5.61 5.42 -26.55
CA GLN A 83 -7.04 5.62 -26.78
C GLN A 83 -7.51 6.83 -25.96
N LYS A 84 -8.11 7.80 -26.65
CA LYS A 84 -8.70 8.98 -26.03
C LYS A 84 -10.21 8.77 -25.84
N GLN A 85 -10.81 9.55 -24.95
CA GLN A 85 -12.25 9.50 -24.72
C GLN A 85 -12.99 9.75 -26.05
N GLY A 86 -13.94 8.87 -26.39
CA GLY A 86 -14.71 8.95 -27.64
C GLY A 86 -14.06 8.28 -28.86
N THR A 87 -12.82 7.76 -28.78
CA THR A 87 -12.23 6.93 -29.83
C THR A 87 -12.21 5.47 -29.41
N THR A 88 -12.46 4.55 -30.35
CA THR A 88 -12.29 3.10 -30.14
C THR A 88 -11.16 2.61 -31.02
N ILE A 89 -10.10 2.10 -30.39
CA ILE A 89 -8.95 1.54 -31.09
C ILE A 89 -8.88 0.06 -30.72
N GLU A 90 -8.91 -0.81 -31.73
CA GLU A 90 -8.76 -2.25 -31.54
C GLU A 90 -7.27 -2.63 -31.45
N PRO A 91 -6.87 -3.49 -30.49
CA PRO A 91 -5.50 -3.96 -30.38
C PRO A 91 -5.15 -4.93 -31.51
N THR A 92 -3.91 -4.83 -31.99
CA THR A 92 -3.36 -5.75 -33.01
C THR A 92 -2.33 -6.69 -32.37
N ALA A 93 -1.84 -7.66 -33.13
CA ALA A 93 -0.80 -8.59 -32.65
C ALA A 93 0.50 -7.88 -32.23
N SER A 94 0.80 -6.72 -32.82
CA SER A 94 2.05 -5.96 -32.59
C SER A 94 1.83 -4.66 -31.82
N LYS A 95 0.58 -4.26 -31.56
CA LYS A 95 0.26 -2.97 -30.94
C LYS A 95 -0.81 -3.12 -29.86
N ALA A 96 -0.42 -2.83 -28.62
CA ALA A 96 -1.34 -2.73 -27.50
C ALA A 96 -2.06 -1.38 -27.52
N VAL A 97 -3.19 -1.29 -26.84
CA VAL A 97 -3.99 -0.06 -26.70
C VAL A 97 -4.07 0.28 -25.23
N VAL A 98 -3.75 1.51 -24.86
CA VAL A 98 -3.86 2.00 -23.49
C VAL A 98 -4.82 3.19 -23.42
N GLN A 99 -5.63 3.23 -22.39
CA GLN A 99 -6.46 4.37 -22.04
C GLN A 99 -6.03 4.87 -20.66
N VAL A 100 -5.76 6.17 -20.54
CA VAL A 100 -5.36 6.81 -19.29
C VAL A 100 -6.41 7.86 -18.96
N VAL A 101 -7.00 7.76 -17.77
CA VAL A 101 -8.08 8.62 -17.32
C VAL A 101 -7.72 9.19 -15.95
N PRO A 102 -7.28 10.46 -15.86
CA PRO A 102 -7.18 11.15 -14.59
C PRO A 102 -8.56 11.38 -13.96
N GLY A 103 -8.62 11.41 -12.64
CA GLY A 103 -9.86 11.61 -11.91
C GLY A 103 -9.65 11.77 -10.42
N ARG A 104 -10.74 11.61 -9.68
CA ARG A 104 -10.74 11.69 -8.23
C ARG A 104 -11.17 10.36 -7.60
N TYR A 105 -10.39 9.85 -6.66
CA TYR A 105 -10.72 8.70 -5.83
C TYR A 105 -11.13 9.12 -4.42
N SER A 106 -12.19 8.53 -3.89
CA SER A 106 -12.67 8.70 -2.53
C SER A 106 -12.63 7.36 -1.77
N GLY A 107 -11.82 7.29 -0.72
CA GLY A 107 -11.67 6.10 0.13
C GLY A 107 -12.84 5.86 1.11
N VAL A 108 -13.91 6.65 1.03
CA VAL A 108 -15.03 6.59 1.97
C VAL A 108 -15.74 5.24 1.86
N SER A 109 -15.75 4.48 2.97
CA SER A 109 -16.34 3.13 3.03
C SER A 109 -17.82 3.08 2.67
N ALA A 110 -18.56 4.18 2.86
CA ALA A 110 -19.97 4.31 2.50
C ALA A 110 -20.22 4.33 0.97
N ILE A 111 -19.19 4.58 0.15
CA ILE A 111 -19.29 4.53 -1.31
C ILE A 111 -18.92 3.13 -1.79
N ALA A 112 -19.77 2.54 -2.63
CA ALA A 112 -19.50 1.25 -3.27
C ALA A 112 -18.18 1.30 -4.03
N ALA A 113 -17.37 0.23 -3.96
CA ALA A 113 -16.00 0.22 -4.50
C ALA A 113 -15.90 0.67 -5.96
N GLY A 114 -16.88 0.30 -6.80
CA GLY A 114 -16.95 0.70 -8.21
C GLY A 114 -17.27 2.18 -8.46
N SER A 115 -17.81 2.89 -7.46
CA SER A 115 -18.19 4.31 -7.54
C SER A 115 -17.18 5.22 -6.84
N ARG A 116 -16.09 4.67 -6.30
CA ARG A 116 -15.07 5.45 -5.58
C ARG A 116 -14.18 6.27 -6.51
N PHE A 117 -14.06 5.90 -7.78
CA PHE A 117 -13.32 6.65 -8.80
C PHE A 117 -14.28 7.44 -9.69
N GLU A 118 -14.07 8.75 -9.78
CA GLU A 118 -14.80 9.67 -10.64
C GLU A 118 -13.86 10.22 -11.73
N ALA A 119 -14.07 9.79 -12.96
CA ALA A 119 -13.28 10.22 -14.12
C ALA A 119 -13.39 11.74 -14.36
N GLY A 120 -12.27 12.41 -14.62
CA GLY A 120 -12.23 13.83 -14.97
C GLY A 120 -12.55 14.80 -13.82
N LYS A 121 -12.84 14.31 -12.61
CA LYS A 121 -13.17 15.16 -11.46
C LYS A 121 -11.93 15.82 -10.87
N LEU A 122 -11.99 17.14 -10.71
CA LEU A 122 -10.94 17.95 -10.09
C LEU A 122 -11.16 18.15 -8.58
N PRO A 123 -10.10 18.42 -7.80
CA PRO A 123 -8.69 18.25 -8.18
C PRO A 123 -8.38 16.76 -8.39
N TYR A 124 -7.50 16.47 -9.35
CA TYR A 124 -7.07 15.11 -9.59
C TYR A 124 -6.27 14.59 -8.40
N ASN A 125 -6.61 13.40 -7.92
CA ASN A 125 -5.81 12.66 -6.94
C ASN A 125 -5.65 11.19 -7.33
N ALA A 126 -6.18 10.77 -8.49
CA ALA A 126 -6.11 9.40 -8.95
C ALA A 126 -6.02 9.31 -10.48
N VAL A 127 -5.49 8.19 -10.96
CA VAL A 127 -5.44 7.85 -12.38
C VAL A 127 -5.89 6.41 -12.56
N GLN A 128 -6.81 6.21 -13.49
CA GLN A 128 -7.21 4.90 -13.98
C GLN A 128 -6.50 4.61 -15.30
N VAL A 129 -5.86 3.45 -15.39
CA VAL A 129 -5.15 2.97 -16.56
C VAL A 129 -5.81 1.68 -17.01
N SER A 130 -6.19 1.61 -18.28
CA SER A 130 -6.73 0.39 -18.91
C SER A 130 -5.87 0.00 -20.11
N LEU A 131 -5.42 -1.24 -20.16
CA LEU A 131 -4.62 -1.80 -21.25
C LEU A 131 -5.41 -2.91 -21.92
N LYS A 132 -5.38 -2.92 -23.26
CA LYS A 132 -5.91 -3.99 -24.11
C LYS A 132 -4.81 -4.50 -25.04
N LYS A 133 -4.63 -5.80 -25.13
CA LYS A 133 -3.70 -6.45 -26.07
C LYS A 133 -4.31 -7.73 -26.64
N LYS A 134 -3.76 -8.22 -27.76
CA LYS A 134 -4.06 -9.59 -28.21
C LYS A 134 -3.28 -10.58 -27.35
N GLY A 135 -3.96 -11.62 -26.88
CA GLY A 135 -3.33 -12.74 -26.20
C GLY A 135 -2.62 -13.67 -27.19
N THR A 136 -1.76 -14.53 -26.69
CA THR A 136 -1.02 -15.49 -27.51
C THR A 136 -1.64 -16.88 -27.39
N LEU A 137 -1.94 -17.51 -28.53
CA LEU A 137 -2.36 -18.91 -28.61
C LEU A 137 -1.23 -19.72 -29.24
N TYR A 138 -0.82 -20.82 -28.61
CA TYR A 138 0.26 -21.69 -29.10
C TYR A 138 -0.29 -22.83 -29.96
N PHE A 139 -1.41 -23.42 -29.57
CA PHE A 139 -1.99 -24.59 -30.26
C PHE A 139 -3.33 -24.28 -30.94
N GLY A 140 -4.17 -23.47 -30.30
CA GLY A 140 -5.51 -23.08 -30.73
C GLY A 140 -5.52 -21.98 -31.81
N ALA A 141 -4.37 -21.40 -32.15
CA ALA A 141 -4.26 -20.34 -33.17
C ALA A 141 -4.77 -20.76 -34.56
N MET A 142 -4.73 -22.06 -34.88
CA MET A 142 -5.28 -22.61 -36.13
C MET A 142 -6.81 -22.77 -36.11
N MET A 143 -7.42 -22.80 -34.91
CA MET A 143 -8.85 -23.08 -34.72
C MET A 143 -9.66 -21.82 -34.38
N MET A 144 -9.04 -20.85 -33.71
CA MET A 144 -9.70 -19.61 -33.28
C MET A 144 -8.79 -18.39 -33.36
N LYS A 145 -9.40 -17.21 -33.47
CA LYS A 145 -8.66 -15.93 -33.44
C LYS A 145 -8.19 -15.65 -32.00
N PRO A 146 -6.97 -15.10 -31.83
CA PRO A 146 -6.50 -14.76 -30.50
C PRO A 146 -7.43 -13.77 -29.76
N PRO A 147 -7.79 -14.07 -28.51
CA PRO A 147 -8.69 -13.24 -27.73
C PRO A 147 -8.03 -11.90 -27.34
N VAL A 148 -8.84 -10.92 -26.97
CA VAL A 148 -8.35 -9.66 -26.41
C VAL A 148 -8.24 -9.81 -24.89
N ILE A 149 -7.04 -9.58 -24.37
CA ILE A 149 -6.79 -9.49 -22.93
C ILE A 149 -6.95 -8.03 -22.52
N GLY A 150 -7.78 -7.79 -21.50
CA GLY A 150 -8.01 -6.48 -20.90
C GLY A 150 -7.63 -6.48 -19.42
N THR A 151 -6.93 -5.42 -19.00
CA THR A 151 -6.48 -5.20 -17.62
C THR A 151 -6.68 -3.74 -17.25
N THR A 152 -7.16 -3.47 -16.05
CA THR A 152 -7.44 -2.12 -15.57
C THR A 152 -6.94 -1.97 -14.14
N ALA A 153 -6.30 -0.85 -13.85
CA ALA A 153 -5.87 -0.48 -12.51
C ALA A 153 -6.25 0.97 -12.23
N THR A 154 -6.54 1.27 -10.96
CA THR A 154 -6.75 2.64 -10.48
C THR A 154 -5.85 2.86 -9.29
N ALA A 155 -5.03 3.90 -9.34
CA ALA A 155 -4.17 4.30 -8.22
C ALA A 155 -4.50 5.73 -7.82
N SER A 156 -4.43 6.00 -6.52
CA SER A 156 -4.60 7.33 -5.94
C SER A 156 -3.32 7.78 -5.25
N ALA A 157 -2.91 9.02 -5.48
CA ALA A 157 -1.88 9.68 -4.71
C ALA A 157 -2.55 10.53 -3.62
N GLN A 158 -2.35 10.15 -2.37
CA GLN A 158 -2.70 11.00 -1.23
C GLN A 158 -1.47 11.83 -0.90
N ALA A 159 -1.60 13.16 -0.96
CA ALA A 159 -0.55 14.06 -0.53
C ALA A 159 -0.52 14.07 1.01
N GLU A 160 0.00 13.00 1.60
CA GLU A 160 0.30 12.97 3.03
C GLU A 160 1.64 13.68 3.23
N ALA A 161 1.57 14.92 3.73
CA ALA A 161 2.76 15.66 4.10
C ALA A 161 3.32 15.06 5.40
N ALA A 162 4.28 14.15 5.29
CA ALA A 162 5.06 13.71 6.44
C ALA A 162 6.12 14.79 6.75
N PHE A 163 5.90 15.55 7.82
CA PHE A 163 6.94 16.42 8.38
C PHE A 163 7.83 15.60 9.31
N SER A 164 9.09 15.38 8.92
CA SER A 164 10.11 14.86 9.84
C SER A 164 10.91 16.04 10.39
N VAL A 165 10.69 16.36 11.67
CA VAL A 165 11.54 17.29 12.42
C VAL A 165 12.65 16.48 13.07
N GLY A 166 13.80 16.36 12.40
CA GLY A 166 14.99 15.73 12.97
C GLY A 166 15.70 16.66 13.93
N SER A 167 15.84 16.26 15.20
CA SER A 167 16.48 16.97 16.34
C SER A 167 18.00 17.18 16.21
N ARG A 168 18.55 17.20 15.00
CA ARG A 168 19.99 17.03 14.73
C ARG A 168 20.80 18.33 14.72
N LEU A 169 20.14 19.49 14.72
CA LEU A 169 20.80 20.80 14.64
C LEU A 169 20.73 21.63 15.93
N ALA A 170 20.07 21.12 16.98
CA ALA A 170 20.20 21.70 18.30
C ALA A 170 21.50 21.18 18.94
N SER A 171 22.65 21.70 18.52
CA SER A 171 23.89 21.47 19.26
C SER A 171 23.68 22.00 20.68
N LEU A 172 23.71 21.10 21.66
CA LEU A 172 23.44 21.41 23.05
C LEU A 172 24.38 22.49 23.56
N ASN A 173 23.81 23.68 23.77
CA ASN A 173 24.32 24.60 24.76
C ASN A 173 23.33 24.54 25.92
N GLY A 174 23.63 23.70 26.93
CA GLY A 174 22.69 23.25 27.95
C GLY A 174 21.93 24.35 28.70
N GLY A 175 22.37 25.61 28.64
CA GLY A 175 21.64 26.74 29.22
C GLY A 175 20.42 27.20 28.42
N VAL A 176 20.47 27.21 27.08
CA VAL A 176 19.41 27.83 26.25
C VAL A 176 18.16 26.95 26.18
N VAL A 177 18.35 25.63 26.05
CA VAL A 177 17.22 24.68 25.98
C VAL A 177 16.54 24.56 27.34
N ASN A 178 17.31 24.54 28.44
CA ASN A 178 16.79 24.58 29.81
C ASN A 178 15.98 25.86 30.06
N ALA A 179 16.45 27.02 29.61
CA ALA A 179 15.71 28.28 29.76
C ALA A 179 14.42 28.32 28.94
N LEU A 180 14.42 27.74 27.73
CA LEU A 180 13.24 27.66 26.88
C LEU A 180 12.18 26.68 27.44
N LEU A 181 12.61 25.46 27.76
CA LEU A 181 11.74 24.45 28.38
C LEU A 181 11.24 24.94 29.72
N GLY A 182 12.09 25.63 30.48
CA GLY A 182 11.71 26.24 31.72
C GLY A 182 10.66 27.33 31.59
N GLY A 183 10.80 28.23 30.61
CA GLY A 183 9.79 29.24 30.30
C GLY A 183 8.46 28.64 29.84
N LEU A 184 8.50 27.53 29.10
CA LEU A 184 7.30 26.83 28.63
C LEU A 184 6.59 26.06 29.76
N LEU A 185 7.36 25.37 30.60
CA LEU A 185 6.87 24.53 31.70
C LEU A 185 6.60 25.33 32.98
N GLY A 186 7.05 26.59 33.02
CA GLY A 186 6.86 27.51 34.14
C GLY A 186 7.83 27.29 35.30
N THR A 187 8.99 26.66 35.07
CA THR A 187 9.98 26.33 36.11
C THR A 187 11.41 26.36 35.64
N ASP A 188 12.37 26.35 36.56
CA ASP A 188 13.78 26.17 36.23
C ASP A 188 14.11 24.68 36.09
N ILE A 189 14.35 24.24 34.85
CA ILE A 189 14.71 22.87 34.54
C ILE A 189 16.22 22.79 34.31
N SER A 190 16.87 21.82 34.94
CA SER A 190 18.30 21.56 34.76
C SER A 190 18.52 20.15 34.23
N LEU A 191 18.36 19.98 32.92
CA LEU A 191 18.68 18.72 32.25
C LEU A 191 20.13 18.76 31.76
N SER A 192 20.83 17.65 31.96
CA SER A 192 22.19 17.45 31.45
C SER A 192 22.17 17.03 29.98
N VAL A 193 23.33 17.10 29.32
CA VAL A 193 23.52 16.59 27.95
C VAL A 193 23.11 15.12 27.83
N MET A 194 23.36 14.34 28.89
CA MET A 194 23.02 12.92 28.94
C MET A 194 21.50 12.72 29.02
N ASP A 195 20.81 13.50 29.84
CA ASP A 195 19.35 13.43 29.97
C ASP A 195 18.66 13.78 28.64
N TYR A 196 19.19 14.80 27.94
CA TYR A 196 18.72 15.14 26.60
C TYR A 196 18.95 14.03 25.57
N SER A 197 20.13 13.40 25.59
CA SER A 197 20.42 12.30 24.68
C SER A 197 19.51 11.10 24.94
N ALA A 198 19.21 10.83 26.22
CA ALA A 198 18.30 9.77 26.64
C ALA A 198 16.87 10.05 26.15
N LEU A 199 16.35 11.25 26.42
CA LEU A 199 15.03 11.70 25.95
C LEU A 199 14.91 11.67 24.43
N ALA A 200 15.95 12.06 23.70
CA ALA A 200 15.95 12.04 22.23
C ALA A 200 16.02 10.62 21.64
N SER A 201 16.55 9.65 22.40
CA SER A 201 16.62 8.24 22.02
C SER A 201 15.49 7.39 22.58
N ALA A 202 14.63 7.96 23.43
CA ALA A 202 13.54 7.26 24.07
C ALA A 202 12.53 6.77 23.02
N ASP A 203 12.25 5.47 23.05
CA ASP A 203 11.21 4.83 22.25
C ASP A 203 10.00 4.58 23.14
N ILE A 204 8.84 5.11 22.77
CA ILE A 204 7.62 5.11 23.59
C ILE A 204 6.50 4.45 22.81
N ASP A 205 6.09 3.28 23.30
CA ASP A 205 4.95 2.57 22.75
C ASP A 205 3.66 3.38 22.98
N VAL A 206 2.99 3.72 21.87
CA VAL A 206 1.85 4.64 21.89
C VAL A 206 0.66 4.04 22.64
N LEU A 207 0.42 2.72 22.52
CA LEU A 207 -0.69 2.04 23.20
C LEU A 207 -0.48 2.05 24.72
N SER A 208 0.71 1.68 25.16
CA SER A 208 1.09 1.69 26.56
C SER A 208 1.08 3.11 27.15
N PHE A 209 1.49 4.12 26.37
CA PHE A 209 1.37 5.51 26.75
C PHE A 209 -0.09 5.94 26.94
N THR A 210 -0.98 5.56 26.03
CA THR A 210 -2.40 5.91 26.14
C THR A 210 -3.08 5.25 27.33
N ASP A 211 -2.70 4.02 27.68
CA ASP A 211 -3.18 3.32 28.88
C ASP A 211 -2.72 4.04 30.16
N ALA A 212 -1.43 4.44 30.20
CA ALA A 212 -0.87 5.21 31.31
C ALA A 212 -1.55 6.59 31.43
N LEU A 213 -1.82 7.24 30.31
CA LEU A 213 -2.48 8.56 30.29
C LEU A 213 -3.95 8.47 30.68
N ALA A 214 -4.68 7.43 30.27
CA ALA A 214 -6.05 7.19 30.71
C ALA A 214 -6.10 7.01 32.24
N THR A 215 -5.12 6.31 32.80
CA THR A 215 -4.96 6.13 34.24
C THR A 215 -4.69 7.46 34.95
N GLU A 216 -3.77 8.26 34.44
CA GLU A 216 -3.41 9.57 35.00
C GLU A 216 -4.59 10.57 34.95
N LEU A 217 -5.37 10.53 33.87
CA LEU A 217 -6.57 11.36 33.71
C LEU A 217 -7.81 10.78 34.41
N ARG A 218 -7.70 9.62 35.05
CA ARG A 218 -8.81 8.89 35.72
C ARG A 218 -10.00 8.62 34.80
N LEU A 219 -9.73 8.31 33.54
CA LEU A 219 -10.74 7.97 32.54
C LEU A 219 -11.04 6.46 32.60
N THR A 220 -12.29 6.09 32.87
CA THR A 220 -12.71 4.67 32.98
C THR A 220 -13.66 4.29 31.86
N GLY A 221 -13.39 3.18 31.16
CA GLY A 221 -14.28 2.66 30.10
C GLY A 221 -14.26 3.47 28.81
N VAL A 222 -13.12 4.11 28.51
CA VAL A 222 -12.94 5.07 27.42
C VAL A 222 -12.06 4.43 26.34
N SER A 223 -12.35 4.68 25.06
CA SER A 223 -11.55 4.15 23.95
C SER A 223 -10.23 4.92 23.78
N TYR A 224 -9.26 4.36 23.06
CA TYR A 224 -7.98 5.02 22.79
C TYR A 224 -8.16 6.39 22.11
N SER A 225 -9.09 6.49 21.15
CA SER A 225 -9.39 7.75 20.46
C SER A 225 -10.03 8.80 21.36
N ASP A 226 -10.86 8.38 22.32
CA ASP A 226 -11.43 9.28 23.32
C ASP A 226 -10.36 9.81 24.29
N VAL A 227 -9.36 8.99 24.66
CA VAL A 227 -8.21 9.44 25.47
C VAL A 227 -7.38 10.46 24.69
N LEU A 228 -7.12 10.24 23.40
CA LEU A 228 -6.43 11.22 22.54
C LEU A 228 -7.25 12.49 22.27
N ALA A 229 -8.58 12.42 22.29
CA ALA A 229 -9.43 13.60 22.16
C ALA A 229 -9.43 14.46 23.44
N SER A 230 -8.98 13.91 24.57
CA SER A 230 -8.90 14.61 25.84
C SER A 230 -7.78 15.66 25.86
N LYS A 231 -7.84 16.56 26.86
CA LYS A 231 -6.82 17.59 27.07
C LYS A 231 -6.03 17.26 28.33
N ALA A 232 -4.73 17.06 28.19
CA ALA A 232 -3.81 16.79 29.30
C ALA A 232 -2.84 17.96 29.50
N THR A 233 -2.38 18.16 30.74
CA THR A 233 -1.27 19.09 31.01
C THR A 233 0.06 18.46 30.64
N VAL A 234 1.10 19.27 30.45
CA VAL A 234 2.43 18.75 30.12
C VAL A 234 2.99 17.86 31.24
N GLY A 235 2.69 18.18 32.50
CA GLY A 235 3.05 17.33 33.64
C GLY A 235 2.37 15.96 33.60
N GLN A 236 1.09 15.91 33.25
CA GLN A 236 0.36 14.64 33.08
C GLN A 236 0.89 13.82 31.91
N ILE A 237 1.22 14.47 30.80
CA ILE A 237 1.82 13.82 29.62
C ILE A 237 3.20 13.23 29.99
N ALA A 238 4.07 14.03 30.61
CA ALA A 238 5.39 13.57 31.02
C ALA A 238 5.33 12.44 32.06
N THR A 239 4.37 12.49 32.98
CA THR A 239 4.12 11.42 33.96
C THR A 239 3.69 10.13 33.26
N ALA A 240 2.71 10.21 32.34
CA ALA A 240 2.26 9.05 31.58
C ALA A 240 3.37 8.45 30.70
N MET A 241 4.20 9.28 30.06
CA MET A 241 5.38 8.83 29.30
C MET A 241 6.41 8.13 30.20
N ALA A 242 6.61 8.61 31.43
CA ALA A 242 7.55 8.03 32.38
C ALA A 242 7.10 6.65 32.89
N ASP A 243 5.81 6.35 32.83
CA ASP A 243 5.22 5.08 33.30
C ASP A 243 5.03 4.04 32.19
N VAL A 244 5.45 4.35 30.96
CA VAL A 244 5.49 3.37 29.87
C VAL A 244 6.51 2.26 30.17
N PRO A 245 6.11 0.98 30.10
CA PRO A 245 7.01 -0.15 30.31
C PRO A 245 8.07 -0.23 29.20
N GLY A 246 9.32 -0.55 29.58
CA GLY A 246 10.43 -0.70 28.65
C GLY A 246 11.31 0.55 28.48
N LEU A 247 10.91 1.68 29.07
CA LEU A 247 11.73 2.90 29.06
C LEU A 247 12.97 2.76 29.95
N ASP A 248 14.12 3.26 29.49
CA ASP A 248 15.35 3.24 30.26
C ASP A 248 15.28 4.18 31.49
N ARG A 249 16.11 3.89 32.49
CA ARG A 249 16.09 4.59 33.78
C ARG A 249 16.41 6.08 33.66
N THR A 250 17.27 6.47 32.73
CA THR A 250 17.69 7.85 32.54
C THR A 250 16.57 8.67 31.91
N SER A 251 15.93 8.14 30.86
CA SER A 251 14.76 8.75 30.24
C SER A 251 13.59 8.86 31.22
N LYS A 252 13.33 7.81 32.01
CA LYS A 252 12.29 7.85 33.05
C LYS A 252 12.56 8.95 34.08
N LEU A 253 13.80 9.08 34.56
CA LEU A 253 14.17 10.12 35.53
C LEU A 253 14.03 11.53 34.93
N ALA A 254 14.46 11.72 33.67
CA ALA A 254 14.35 12.98 32.97
C ALA A 254 12.87 13.39 32.72
N LEU A 255 12.00 12.44 32.38
CA LEU A 255 10.56 12.70 32.27
C LEU A 255 9.93 13.01 33.63
N GLN A 256 10.35 12.33 34.70
CA GLN A 256 9.87 12.62 36.06
C GLN A 256 10.30 13.99 36.56
N THR A 257 11.53 14.44 36.26
CA THR A 257 11.98 15.79 36.62
C THR A 257 11.22 16.85 35.83
N MET A 258 10.93 16.60 34.54
CA MET A 258 10.06 17.47 33.75
C MET A 258 8.62 17.50 34.27
N ALA A 259 8.06 16.35 34.66
CA ALA A 259 6.72 16.26 35.22
C ALA A 259 6.59 16.99 36.55
N ALA A 260 7.55 16.79 37.46
CA ALA A 260 7.59 17.47 38.76
C ALA A 260 7.82 18.99 38.61
N GLY A 261 8.56 19.39 37.59
CA GLY A 261 8.78 20.79 37.23
C GLY A 261 7.64 21.41 36.41
N ALA A 262 6.65 20.68 35.92
CA ALA A 262 5.59 21.29 35.11
C ALA A 262 4.56 21.99 36.01
N THR A 263 4.76 23.28 36.31
CA THR A 263 3.78 24.10 37.04
C THR A 263 2.76 24.74 36.11
N ASN A 264 3.09 24.81 34.81
CA ASN A 264 2.19 25.34 33.80
C ASN A 264 1.02 24.36 33.54
N MET A 265 -0.21 24.82 33.83
CA MET A 265 -1.44 24.04 33.69
C MET A 265 -2.08 24.14 32.29
N VAL A 266 -1.34 24.65 31.29
CA VAL A 266 -1.83 24.68 29.90
C VAL A 266 -2.19 23.28 29.45
N LYS A 267 -3.45 23.11 29.06
CA LYS A 267 -3.99 21.83 28.58
C LYS A 267 -3.87 21.76 27.07
N ILE A 268 -3.20 20.74 26.58
CA ILE A 268 -2.95 20.53 25.14
C ILE A 268 -3.89 19.41 24.65
N PRO A 269 -4.65 19.62 23.55
CA PRO A 269 -5.39 18.54 22.92
C PRO A 269 -4.42 17.53 22.31
N LEU A 270 -4.52 16.26 22.70
CA LEU A 270 -3.54 15.23 22.32
C LEU A 270 -3.71 14.79 20.86
N SER A 271 -4.89 14.99 20.28
CA SER A 271 -5.17 14.77 18.86
C SER A 271 -4.34 15.65 17.92
N HIS A 272 -3.75 16.74 18.43
CA HIS A 272 -2.82 17.56 17.66
C HIS A 272 -1.37 17.03 17.70
N LEU A 273 -1.09 16.07 18.58
CA LEU A 273 0.25 15.51 18.79
C LEU A 273 0.37 14.08 18.23
N ILE A 274 -0.70 13.30 18.27
CA ILE A 274 -0.72 11.89 17.84
C ILE A 274 -1.98 11.64 17.00
N ASP A 275 -1.82 11.05 15.82
CA ASP A 275 -2.91 10.53 14.98
C ASP A 275 -2.69 9.03 14.79
N LEU A 276 -3.67 8.23 15.21
CA LEU A 276 -3.62 6.76 15.17
C LEU A 276 -4.12 6.19 13.84
N GLY A 277 -4.59 7.01 12.90
CA GLY A 277 -5.10 6.53 11.61
C GLY A 277 -6.17 5.43 11.76
N SER A 278 -6.09 4.40 10.91
CA SER A 278 -7.09 3.31 10.89
C SER A 278 -7.05 2.35 12.08
N VAL A 279 -6.09 2.47 13.01
CA VAL A 279 -6.04 1.65 14.22
C VAL A 279 -6.72 2.31 15.42
N GLY A 280 -7.20 3.55 15.27
CA GLY A 280 -7.91 4.31 16.31
C GLY A 280 -9.44 4.15 16.33
N SER A 281 -10.01 3.28 15.49
CA SER A 281 -11.45 3.02 15.41
C SER A 281 -11.86 1.73 16.12
#